data_AF-V9KPJ8-F1
#
_entry.id   AF-V9KPJ8-F1
#
_cell.length_a   1.000
_cell.length_b   1.000
_cell.length_c   1.000
_cell.angle_alpha   90.00
_cell.angle_beta   90.00
_cell.angle_gamma   90.00
#
_symmetry.space_group_name_H-M   'P 1'
#
loop_
_entity.id
_entity.type
_entity.pdbx_description
1 polymer ?
#
loop_
_entity_poly.entity_id
_entity_poly.type
_entity_poly.pdbx_seq_one_letter_code
_entity_poly.pdbx_strand_id
1 'polypeptide(L)'
;LGNVLVLNLGIPCLLYFFLFYLFFRMAQLRQFKGTYCYLIPYLVCFMWCELALVLLKQSTGIGLTRASIGYFLFLFALPILSIALAVMFVIQFIKWFISMDVLKISVTLILCSIPIVLRMWSKSPFTVVGFLKSLTSSSIVKLILVWLTAIVVFCWVYVYRSEGMNVYNSTLTWQQYSFTCGPRAWKETNMARVQMVCGHLEGHRVTWTGRFKYVRVTDIDNSAESAINMLPMFLGDWMRCLYGEPYPQCDPISVTLEEEELCRLKFLTKYQCHLKMFARYKFEITVGMPYSKNISKVLEEDDATKDIVLKASSEFKNVLLNLRQGSLVEFSTILEGRLGSKWPVFELKAIGCLNCMSKQTPAGSRHVKIEQDWRGTVVQAFKFAFNFLFAPFLHTV
;
A
#
# COMPACT_ATOMS: atom_id res chain seq x y z
N LEU A 1 -30.94 17.52 10.39
CA LEU A 1 -31.17 16.35 11.27
C LEU A 1 -29.88 16.14 12.07
N GLY A 2 -29.98 15.93 13.38
CA GLY A 2 -28.95 16.16 14.42
C GLY A 2 -27.47 15.91 14.05
N ASN A 3 -26.59 16.80 14.51
CA ASN A 3 -25.11 16.83 14.54
C ASN A 3 -24.30 16.40 13.30
N VAL A 4 -24.93 15.84 12.26
CA VAL A 4 -24.26 15.23 11.10
C VAL A 4 -24.61 15.95 9.80
N LEU A 5 -25.83 16.50 9.70
CA LEU A 5 -26.34 17.14 8.47
C LEU A 5 -26.93 18.52 8.75
N VAL A 6 -26.34 19.54 8.13
CA VAL A 6 -26.81 20.93 8.17
C VAL A 6 -27.53 21.25 6.86
N LEU A 7 -28.76 21.73 6.98
CA LEU A 7 -29.56 22.26 5.88
C LEU A 7 -29.32 23.76 5.80
N ASN A 8 -28.84 24.23 4.65
CA ASN A 8 -28.69 25.66 4.38
C ASN A 8 -29.80 26.12 3.45
N LEU A 9 -30.54 27.15 3.85
CA LEU A 9 -31.52 27.84 3.02
C LEU A 9 -31.06 29.28 2.87
N GLY A 10 -30.45 29.61 1.74
CA GLY A 10 -29.93 30.94 1.45
C GLY A 10 -30.09 31.34 -0.01
N ILE A 11 -29.61 32.54 -0.36
CA ILE A 11 -29.61 33.07 -1.72
C ILE A 11 -29.02 32.09 -2.74
N PRO A 12 -27.90 31.37 -2.47
CA PRO A 12 -27.37 30.37 -3.39
C PRO A 12 -28.37 29.25 -3.69
N CYS A 13 -29.15 28.80 -2.70
CA CYS A 13 -30.16 27.77 -2.90
C CYS A 13 -31.29 28.26 -3.83
N LEU A 14 -31.74 29.50 -3.65
CA LEU A 14 -32.74 30.13 -4.51
C LEU A 14 -32.26 30.26 -5.96
N LEU A 15 -31.00 30.65 -6.15
CA LEU A 15 -30.38 30.74 -7.49
C LEU A 15 -30.29 29.36 -8.16
N TYR A 16 -29.91 28.31 -7.43
CA TYR A 16 -29.91 26.94 -7.95
C TYR A 16 -31.34 26.45 -8.29
N PHE A 17 -32.35 26.74 -7.46
CA PHE A 17 -33.75 26.43 -7.80
C PHE A 17 -34.21 27.19 -9.04
N PHE A 18 -33.83 28.45 -9.18
CA PHE A 18 -34.10 29.25 -10.38
C PHE A 18 -33.43 28.66 -11.62
N LEU A 19 -32.19 28.17 -11.50
CA LEU A 19 -31.48 27.46 -12.57
C LEU A 19 -32.25 26.20 -13.00
N PHE A 20 -32.67 25.35 -12.05
CA PHE A 20 -33.50 24.18 -12.35
C PHE A 20 -34.83 24.55 -13.01
N TYR A 21 -35.46 25.63 -12.54
CA TYR A 21 -36.68 26.17 -13.15
C TYR A 21 -36.45 26.62 -14.61
N LEU A 22 -35.35 27.30 -14.91
CA LEU A 22 -34.98 27.68 -16.28
C LEU A 22 -34.76 26.44 -17.16
N PHE A 23 -34.07 25.40 -16.67
CA PHE A 23 -33.92 24.15 -17.41
C PHE A 23 -35.26 23.47 -17.69
N PHE A 24 -36.14 23.44 -16.69
CA PHE A 24 -37.47 22.87 -16.84
C PHE A 24 -38.29 23.64 -17.88
N ARG A 25 -38.28 24.97 -17.84
CA ARG A 25 -38.95 25.83 -18.84
C ARG A 25 -38.39 25.61 -20.25
N MET A 26 -37.07 25.57 -20.39
CA MET A 26 -36.43 25.29 -21.69
C MET A 26 -36.79 23.90 -22.23
N ALA A 27 -36.86 22.89 -21.36
CA ALA A 27 -37.31 21.56 -21.72
C ALA A 27 -38.78 21.54 -22.16
N GLN A 28 -39.64 22.26 -21.44
CA GLN A 28 -41.07 22.37 -21.74
C GLN A 28 -41.32 23.02 -23.10
N LEU A 29 -40.58 24.09 -23.44
CA LEU A 29 -40.69 24.78 -24.74
C LEU A 29 -40.40 23.86 -25.94
N ARG A 30 -39.63 22.79 -25.74
CA ARG A 30 -39.28 21.80 -26.78
C ARG A 30 -39.93 20.43 -26.56
N GLN A 31 -40.99 20.34 -25.75
CA GLN A 31 -41.69 19.08 -25.47
C GLN A 31 -40.74 17.96 -24.98
N PHE A 32 -39.72 18.32 -24.20
CA PHE A 32 -38.67 17.43 -23.69
C PHE A 32 -37.83 16.70 -24.76
N LYS A 33 -37.99 17.02 -26.05
CA LYS A 33 -37.20 16.41 -27.13
C LYS A 33 -35.83 17.09 -27.23
N GLY A 34 -34.76 16.29 -27.18
CA GLY A 34 -33.38 16.78 -27.35
C GLY A 34 -32.79 17.56 -26.17
N THR A 35 -33.40 17.48 -24.99
CA THR A 35 -32.91 18.13 -23.76
C THR A 35 -31.49 17.70 -23.38
N TYR A 36 -31.16 16.43 -23.60
CA TYR A 36 -29.83 15.87 -23.32
C TYR A 36 -28.69 16.55 -24.10
N CYS A 37 -28.96 17.05 -25.32
CA CYS A 37 -27.97 17.74 -26.15
C CYS A 37 -27.49 19.07 -25.55
N TYR A 38 -28.28 19.68 -24.65
CA TYR A 38 -27.97 20.97 -24.04
C TYR A 38 -27.73 20.87 -22.54
N LEU A 39 -28.54 20.05 -21.84
CA LEU A 39 -28.45 19.85 -20.41
C LEU A 39 -27.14 19.17 -20.01
N ILE A 40 -26.73 18.12 -20.73
CA ILE A 40 -25.51 17.38 -20.38
C ILE A 40 -24.26 18.27 -20.54
N PRO A 41 -24.01 18.96 -21.67
CA PRO A 41 -22.86 19.85 -21.79
C PRO A 41 -22.85 20.96 -20.73
N TYR A 42 -24.03 21.51 -20.41
CA TYR A 42 -24.14 22.54 -19.37
C TYR A 42 -23.78 21.97 -17.99
N LEU A 43 -24.37 20.84 -17.59
CA LEU A 43 -24.07 20.19 -16.32
C LEU A 43 -22.60 19.85 -16.22
N VAL A 44 -21.99 19.32 -17.29
CA VAL A 44 -20.56 19.03 -17.33
C VAL A 44 -19.74 20.31 -17.11
N CYS A 45 -20.01 21.38 -17.87
CA CYS A 45 -19.31 22.65 -17.73
C CYS A 45 -19.46 23.24 -16.31
N PHE A 46 -20.69 23.22 -15.79
CA PHE A 46 -21.01 23.71 -14.46
C PHE A 46 -20.28 22.92 -13.37
N MET A 47 -20.32 21.59 -13.44
CA MET A 47 -19.64 20.70 -12.48
C MET A 47 -18.12 20.91 -12.51
N TRP A 48 -17.51 21.07 -13.69
CA TRP A 48 -16.09 21.36 -13.80
C TRP A 48 -15.73 22.74 -13.24
N CYS A 49 -16.59 23.75 -13.45
CA CYS A 49 -16.40 25.08 -12.90
C CYS A 49 -16.47 25.09 -11.36
N GLU A 50 -17.51 24.49 -10.79
CA GLU A 50 -17.66 24.36 -9.33
C GLU A 50 -16.49 23.57 -8.72
N LEU A 51 -16.08 22.46 -9.35
CA LEU A 51 -14.92 21.70 -8.91
C LEU A 51 -13.64 22.55 -8.89
N ALA A 52 -13.43 23.33 -9.95
CA ALA A 52 -12.28 24.24 -10.04
C ALA A 52 -12.32 25.31 -8.94
N LEU A 53 -13.49 25.88 -8.62
CA LEU A 53 -13.64 26.86 -7.55
C LEU A 53 -13.36 26.25 -6.17
N VAL A 54 -13.83 25.04 -5.89
CA VAL A 54 -13.55 24.34 -4.63
C VAL A 54 -12.06 24.05 -4.48
N LEU A 55 -11.43 23.52 -5.53
CA LEU A 55 -9.98 23.27 -5.53
C LEU A 55 -9.18 24.57 -5.38
N LEU A 56 -9.62 25.66 -6.02
CA LEU A 56 -8.98 26.97 -5.91
C LEU A 56 -9.00 27.49 -4.47
N LYS A 57 -10.14 27.38 -3.77
CA LYS A 57 -10.27 27.78 -2.35
C LYS A 57 -9.34 27.03 -1.41
N GLN A 58 -9.04 25.76 -1.72
CA GLN A 58 -8.18 24.92 -0.88
C GLN A 58 -6.70 24.98 -1.30
N SER A 59 -6.40 25.60 -2.46
CA SER A 59 -5.05 25.76 -2.97
C SER A 59 -4.32 26.96 -2.37
N THR A 60 -3.01 26.84 -2.17
CA THR A 60 -2.16 27.97 -1.82
C THR A 60 -1.66 28.66 -3.10
N GLY A 61 -1.47 29.99 -3.07
CA GLY A 61 -0.99 30.74 -4.22
C GLY A 61 0.35 30.23 -4.78
N ILE A 62 1.25 29.78 -3.89
CA ILE A 62 2.53 29.15 -4.25
C ILE A 62 2.31 27.80 -4.94
N GLY A 63 1.32 27.02 -4.49
CA GLY A 63 0.95 25.76 -5.12
C GLY A 63 0.42 25.98 -6.54
N LEU A 64 -0.40 27.01 -6.73
CA LEU A 64 -0.99 27.36 -8.02
C LEU A 64 0.09 27.83 -9.01
N THR A 65 1.01 28.70 -8.59
CA THR A 65 2.10 29.15 -9.47
C THR A 65 3.01 27.99 -9.87
N ARG A 66 3.36 27.10 -8.93
CA ARG A 66 4.14 25.90 -9.23
C ARG A 66 3.42 24.96 -10.19
N ALA A 67 2.11 24.76 -10.02
CA ALA A 67 1.30 23.94 -10.91
C ALA A 67 1.24 24.55 -12.32
N SER A 68 0.98 25.85 -12.45
CA SER A 68 0.94 26.55 -13.74
C SER A 68 2.27 26.49 -14.49
N ILE A 69 3.39 26.75 -13.80
CA ILE A 69 4.73 26.58 -14.37
C ILE A 69 4.97 25.12 -14.76
N GLY A 70 4.58 24.18 -13.90
CA GLY A 70 4.68 22.75 -14.16
C GLY A 70 3.91 22.30 -15.40
N TYR A 71 2.65 22.74 -15.57
CA TYR A 71 1.84 22.44 -16.75
C TYR A 71 2.42 23.05 -18.02
N PHE A 72 2.90 24.30 -17.95
CA PHE A 72 3.57 24.96 -19.06
C PHE A 72 4.82 24.18 -19.48
N LEU A 73 5.69 23.86 -18.52
CA LEU A 73 6.89 23.04 -18.78
C LEU A 73 6.53 21.63 -19.27
N PHE A 74 5.44 21.05 -18.79
CA PHE A 74 4.97 19.73 -19.22
C PHE A 74 4.57 19.71 -20.70
N LEU A 75 3.99 20.79 -21.24
CA LEU A 75 3.72 20.91 -22.68
C LEU A 75 4.99 20.85 -23.53
N PHE A 76 6.11 21.37 -23.03
CA PHE A 76 7.42 21.26 -23.70
C PHE A 76 8.14 19.94 -23.40
N ALA A 77 7.93 19.37 -22.21
CA ALA A 77 8.52 18.10 -21.82
C ALA A 77 7.89 16.92 -22.56
N LEU A 78 6.59 16.95 -22.85
CA LEU A 78 5.86 15.92 -23.58
C LEU A 78 6.49 15.54 -24.94
N PRO A 79 6.79 16.50 -25.84
CA PRO A 79 7.43 16.18 -27.11
C PRO A 79 8.87 15.67 -26.92
N ILE A 80 9.60 16.18 -25.93
CA ILE A 80 10.96 15.68 -25.64
C ILE A 80 10.90 14.24 -25.11
N LEU A 81 9.95 13.94 -24.22
CA LEU A 81 9.73 12.62 -23.67
C LEU A 81 9.24 11.65 -24.75
N SER A 82 8.37 12.08 -25.66
CA SER A 82 7.92 11.23 -26.77
C SER A 82 9.06 10.93 -27.74
N ILE A 83 9.93 11.91 -28.05
CA ILE A 83 11.14 11.69 -28.85
C ILE A 83 12.10 10.74 -28.11
N ALA A 84 12.34 10.95 -26.82
CA ALA A 84 13.22 10.09 -26.03
C ALA A 84 12.71 8.64 -25.96
N LEU A 85 11.40 8.46 -25.77
CA LEU A 85 10.76 7.15 -25.79
C LEU A 85 10.83 6.50 -27.18
N ALA A 86 10.62 7.27 -28.26
CA ALA A 86 10.77 6.78 -29.62
C ALA A 86 12.21 6.34 -29.90
N VAL A 87 13.21 7.14 -29.50
CA VAL A 87 14.63 6.80 -29.62
C VAL A 87 14.97 5.55 -28.80
N MET A 88 14.52 5.46 -27.55
CA MET A 88 14.69 4.25 -26.73
C MET A 88 14.07 3.02 -27.39
N PHE A 89 12.86 3.15 -27.95
CA PHE A 89 12.19 2.07 -28.66
C PHE A 89 13.00 1.62 -29.88
N VAL A 90 13.49 2.56 -30.69
CA VAL A 90 14.34 2.26 -31.86
C VAL A 90 15.63 1.56 -31.44
N ILE A 91 16.32 2.06 -30.41
CA ILE A 91 17.54 1.43 -29.90
C ILE A 91 17.26 0.01 -29.39
N GLN A 92 16.17 -0.17 -28.63
CA GLN A 92 15.79 -1.49 -28.12
C GLN A 92 15.39 -2.44 -29.25
N PHE A 93 14.71 -1.93 -30.28
CA PHE A 93 14.35 -2.70 -31.46
C PHE A 93 15.59 -3.12 -32.26
N ILE A 94 16.57 -2.22 -32.44
CA ILE A 94 17.86 -2.52 -33.09
C ILE A 94 18.63 -3.55 -32.27
N LYS A 95 18.74 -3.38 -30.94
CA LYS A 95 19.38 -4.36 -30.05
C LYS A 95 18.71 -5.73 -30.12
N TRP A 96 17.38 -5.75 -30.10
CA TRP A 96 16.59 -6.98 -30.25
C TRP A 96 16.83 -7.64 -31.61
N PHE A 97 16.86 -6.85 -32.69
CA PHE A 97 17.11 -7.34 -34.05
C PHE A 97 18.51 -7.93 -34.22
N ILE A 98 19.54 -7.29 -33.68
CA ILE A 98 20.93 -7.78 -33.72
C ILE A 98 21.09 -9.07 -32.89
N SER A 99 20.32 -9.22 -31.81
CA SER A 99 20.36 -10.40 -30.93
C SER A 99 19.58 -11.61 -31.49
N MET A 100 18.88 -11.48 -32.62
CA MET A 100 18.03 -12.54 -33.17
C MET A 100 18.78 -13.42 -34.17
N ASP A 101 18.80 -14.74 -33.90
CA ASP A 101 19.30 -15.74 -34.85
C ASP A 101 18.40 -15.81 -36.10
N VAL A 102 18.98 -16.17 -37.25
CA VAL A 102 18.32 -16.20 -38.58
C VAL A 102 17.01 -17.00 -38.60
N LEU A 103 16.91 -18.04 -37.79
CA LEU A 103 15.71 -18.88 -37.62
C LEU A 103 14.53 -18.12 -36.98
N LYS A 104 14.79 -17.20 -36.05
CA LYS A 104 13.76 -16.41 -35.36
C LYS A 104 13.24 -15.28 -36.28
N ILE A 105 14.09 -14.77 -37.16
CA ILE A 105 13.70 -13.78 -38.20
C ILE A 105 12.74 -14.41 -39.21
N SER A 106 12.95 -15.67 -39.64
CA SER A 106 12.02 -16.30 -40.60
C SER A 106 10.65 -16.59 -39.98
N VAL A 107 10.61 -17.08 -38.73
CA VAL A 107 9.36 -17.39 -38.02
C VAL A 107 8.55 -16.11 -37.76
N THR A 108 9.19 -15.01 -37.36
CA THR A 108 8.50 -13.74 -37.13
C THR A 108 7.99 -13.12 -38.44
N LEU A 109 8.73 -13.23 -39.54
CA LEU A 109 8.28 -12.76 -40.86
C LEU A 109 7.06 -13.56 -41.35
N ILE A 110 7.07 -14.88 -41.17
CA ILE A 110 5.92 -15.74 -41.49
C ILE A 110 4.72 -15.34 -40.61
N LEU A 111 4.90 -15.22 -39.28
CA LEU A 111 3.81 -14.88 -38.37
C LEU A 111 3.20 -13.49 -38.65
N CYS A 112 4.02 -12.50 -39.01
CA CYS A 112 3.57 -11.14 -39.36
C CYS A 112 2.92 -11.06 -40.75
N SER A 113 3.26 -11.98 -41.67
CA SER A 113 2.61 -12.05 -42.99
C SER A 113 1.19 -12.64 -42.93
N ILE A 114 0.89 -13.51 -41.95
CA ILE A 114 -0.43 -14.13 -41.75
C ILE A 114 -1.57 -13.10 -41.60
N PRO A 115 -1.51 -12.07 -40.73
CA PRO A 115 -2.58 -11.08 -40.63
C PRO A 115 -2.70 -10.19 -41.87
N ILE A 116 -1.62 -9.97 -42.63
CA ILE A 116 -1.64 -9.22 -43.89
C ILE A 116 -2.33 -10.03 -44.99
N VAL A 117 -2.02 -11.33 -45.08
CA VAL A 117 -2.66 -12.27 -46.00
C VAL A 117 -4.14 -12.46 -45.63
N LEU A 118 -4.46 -12.64 -44.34
CA LEU A 118 -5.84 -12.70 -43.85
C LEU A 118 -6.61 -11.41 -44.14
N ARG A 119 -5.97 -10.23 -44.02
CA ARG A 119 -6.58 -8.94 -44.38
C ARG A 119 -6.79 -8.78 -45.88
N MET A 120 -5.87 -9.27 -46.71
CA MET A 120 -6.06 -9.29 -48.17
C MET A 120 -7.18 -10.25 -48.59
N TRP A 121 -7.37 -11.35 -47.84
CA TRP A 121 -8.44 -12.33 -48.05
C TRP A 121 -9.79 -11.84 -47.55
N SER A 122 -9.86 -11.23 -46.37
CA SER A 122 -11.08 -10.62 -45.84
C SER A 122 -11.20 -9.19 -46.37
N LYS A 123 -11.77 -9.01 -47.56
CA LYS A 123 -12.14 -7.68 -48.12
C LYS A 123 -13.23 -6.94 -47.31
N SER A 124 -13.26 -7.08 -45.98
CA SER A 124 -14.15 -6.37 -45.08
C SER A 124 -13.38 -5.23 -44.40
N PRO A 125 -13.82 -3.96 -44.54
CA PRO A 125 -13.25 -2.89 -43.74
C PRO A 125 -13.68 -3.10 -42.29
N PHE A 126 -12.73 -3.51 -41.44
CA PHE A 126 -12.92 -3.61 -40.00
C PHE A 126 -13.28 -2.23 -39.44
N THR A 127 -14.58 -1.99 -39.28
CA THR A 127 -15.12 -0.70 -38.86
C THR A 127 -15.23 -0.72 -37.34
N VAL A 128 -14.29 -0.04 -36.67
CA VAL A 128 -14.19 0.03 -35.19
C VAL A 128 -15.52 0.46 -34.55
N VAL A 129 -16.29 1.30 -35.24
CA VAL A 129 -17.63 1.76 -34.83
C VAL A 129 -18.65 0.62 -34.80
N GLY A 130 -18.59 -0.32 -35.74
CA GLY A 130 -19.47 -1.51 -35.76
C GLY A 130 -19.14 -2.50 -34.66
N PHE A 131 -17.85 -2.66 -34.34
CA PHE A 131 -17.38 -3.48 -33.22
C PHE A 131 -17.83 -2.89 -31.86
N LEU A 132 -17.70 -1.58 -31.66
CA LEU A 132 -18.16 -0.88 -30.45
C LEU A 132 -19.69 -0.89 -30.29
N LYS A 133 -20.45 -0.75 -31.39
CA LYS A 133 -21.91 -0.78 -31.38
C LYS A 133 -22.49 -2.19 -31.12
N SER A 134 -21.78 -3.23 -31.55
CA SER A 134 -22.08 -4.63 -31.20
C SER A 134 -21.78 -4.91 -29.72
N LEU A 135 -20.70 -4.31 -29.19
CA LEU A 135 -20.30 -4.45 -27.80
C LEU A 135 -21.33 -3.83 -26.83
N THR A 136 -21.91 -2.67 -27.17
CA THR A 136 -22.89 -1.98 -26.31
C THR A 136 -24.27 -2.62 -26.28
N SER A 137 -24.67 -3.36 -27.33
CA SER A 137 -25.94 -4.09 -27.38
C SER A 137 -25.88 -5.46 -26.67
N SER A 138 -24.69 -5.94 -26.32
CA SER A 138 -24.45 -7.31 -25.87
C SER A 138 -24.51 -7.47 -24.34
N SER A 139 -24.89 -8.68 -23.91
CA SER A 139 -24.80 -9.20 -22.52
C SER A 139 -23.44 -8.94 -21.85
N ILE A 140 -22.40 -8.64 -22.64
CA ILE A 140 -21.05 -8.29 -22.20
C ILE A 140 -21.03 -7.00 -21.36
N VAL A 141 -21.81 -5.96 -21.69
CA VAL A 141 -21.86 -4.73 -20.86
C VAL A 141 -22.49 -5.03 -19.50
N LYS A 142 -23.53 -5.86 -19.47
CA LYS A 142 -24.16 -6.31 -18.22
C LYS A 142 -23.17 -7.13 -17.39
N LEU A 143 -22.40 -8.01 -18.04
CA LEU A 143 -21.32 -8.76 -17.39
C LEU A 143 -20.25 -7.83 -16.80
N ILE A 144 -19.75 -6.84 -17.56
CA ILE A 144 -18.77 -5.87 -17.07
C ILE A 144 -19.31 -5.10 -15.87
N LEU A 145 -20.58 -4.65 -15.91
CA LEU A 145 -21.22 -3.97 -14.79
C LEU A 145 -21.35 -4.88 -13.56
N VAL A 146 -21.68 -6.16 -13.75
CA VAL A 146 -21.74 -7.16 -12.67
C VAL A 146 -20.35 -7.41 -12.08
N TRP A 147 -19.31 -7.49 -12.90
CA TRP A 147 -17.94 -7.65 -12.41
C TRP A 147 -17.44 -6.41 -11.66
N LEU A 148 -17.73 -5.21 -12.17
CA LEU A 148 -17.39 -3.96 -11.48
C LEU A 148 -18.11 -3.85 -10.14
N THR A 149 -19.40 -4.17 -10.09
CA THR A 149 -20.16 -4.17 -8.83
C THR A 149 -19.65 -5.24 -7.87
N ALA A 150 -19.33 -6.45 -8.35
CA ALA A 150 -18.72 -7.50 -7.52
C ALA A 150 -17.35 -7.09 -6.96
N ILE A 151 -16.51 -6.44 -7.76
CA ILE A 151 -15.21 -5.89 -7.32
C ILE A 151 -15.42 -4.81 -6.26
N VAL A 152 -16.36 -3.88 -6.47
CA VAL A 152 -16.67 -2.83 -5.49
C VAL A 152 -17.17 -3.43 -4.18
N VAL A 153 -18.07 -4.41 -4.23
CA VAL A 153 -18.58 -5.11 -3.05
C VAL A 153 -17.48 -5.90 -2.36
N PHE A 154 -16.62 -6.59 -3.10
CA PHE A 154 -15.49 -7.32 -2.56
C PHE A 154 -14.50 -6.38 -1.87
N CYS A 155 -14.14 -5.27 -2.51
CA CYS A 155 -13.31 -4.22 -1.93
C CYS A 155 -13.97 -3.62 -0.68
N TRP A 156 -15.29 -3.38 -0.70
CA TRP A 156 -16.03 -2.88 0.46
C TRP A 156 -15.96 -3.85 1.65
N VAL A 157 -16.22 -5.14 1.41
CA VAL A 157 -16.15 -6.19 2.45
C VAL A 157 -14.72 -6.33 2.98
N TYR A 158 -13.72 -6.30 2.10
CA TYR A 158 -12.31 -6.37 2.51
C TYR A 158 -11.91 -5.18 3.38
N VAL A 159 -12.26 -3.95 2.96
CA VAL A 159 -12.00 -2.73 3.72
C VAL A 159 -12.71 -2.76 5.08
N TYR A 160 -13.98 -3.16 5.13
CA TYR A 160 -14.73 -3.20 6.38
C TYR A 160 -14.22 -4.30 7.33
N ARG A 161 -13.81 -5.45 6.80
CA ARG A 161 -13.22 -6.55 7.60
C ARG A 161 -11.77 -6.26 8.01
N SER A 162 -11.10 -5.32 7.34
CA SER A 162 -9.74 -4.90 7.71
C SER A 162 -9.70 -4.03 8.98
N GLU A 163 -10.85 -3.72 9.58
CA GLU A 163 -10.90 -3.15 10.92
C GLU A 163 -10.26 -4.13 11.92
N GLY A 164 -9.01 -3.85 12.26
CA GLY A 164 -8.44 -4.29 13.53
C GLY A 164 -9.27 -3.74 14.70
N MET A 165 -9.13 -4.35 15.86
CA MET A 165 -9.93 -4.01 17.04
C MET A 165 -9.79 -2.54 17.43
N ASN A 166 -10.84 -1.97 18.06
CA ASN A 166 -10.77 -0.64 18.64
C ASN A 166 -9.66 -0.60 19.69
N VAL A 167 -8.67 0.28 19.46
CA VAL A 167 -7.44 0.29 20.25
C VAL A 167 -7.57 1.26 21.42
N TYR A 168 -7.34 0.79 22.65
CA TYR A 168 -7.43 1.61 23.86
C TYR A 168 -6.06 1.89 24.47
N ASN A 169 -5.70 3.16 24.63
CA ASN A 169 -4.45 3.54 25.32
C ASN A 169 -4.53 3.15 26.79
N SER A 170 -3.59 2.33 27.24
CA SER A 170 -3.60 1.75 28.58
C SER A 170 -2.32 2.04 29.33
N THR A 171 -2.46 2.34 30.62
CA THR A 171 -1.35 2.57 31.56
C THR A 171 -0.80 1.29 32.20
N LEU A 172 -1.26 0.12 31.72
CA LEU A 172 -0.84 -1.19 32.21
C LEU A 172 0.68 -1.36 32.06
N THR A 173 1.37 -1.66 33.16
CA THR A 173 2.82 -1.90 33.14
C THR A 173 3.15 -3.36 32.83
N TRP A 174 4.33 -3.62 32.28
CA TRP A 174 4.77 -4.99 32.00
C TRP A 174 4.82 -5.84 33.28
N GLN A 175 5.22 -5.27 34.42
CA GLN A 175 5.21 -5.99 35.69
C GLN A 175 3.82 -6.45 36.11
N GLN A 176 2.81 -5.57 35.98
CA GLN A 176 1.41 -5.91 36.26
C GLN A 176 0.91 -7.01 35.32
N TYR A 177 1.20 -6.90 34.02
CA TYR A 177 0.84 -7.93 33.04
C TYR A 177 1.52 -9.27 33.33
N SER A 178 2.83 -9.27 33.62
CA SER A 178 3.60 -10.49 33.90
C SER A 178 3.14 -11.17 35.18
N PHE A 179 2.69 -10.41 36.17
CA PHE A 179 2.13 -10.95 37.40
C PHE A 179 0.79 -11.65 37.18
N THR A 180 -0.13 -11.05 36.42
CA THR A 180 -1.49 -11.59 36.19
C THR A 180 -1.57 -12.62 35.07
N CYS A 181 -0.78 -12.43 34.02
CA CYS A 181 -0.84 -13.19 32.77
C CYS A 181 0.44 -13.95 32.47
N GLY A 182 1.46 -13.93 33.34
CA GLY A 182 2.75 -14.58 33.09
C GLY A 182 2.92 -15.95 33.75
N PRO A 183 4.17 -16.44 33.83
CA PRO A 183 4.49 -17.80 34.28
C PRO A 183 3.99 -18.15 35.68
N ARG A 184 3.90 -17.17 36.59
CA ARG A 184 3.38 -17.40 37.95
C ARG A 184 1.91 -17.80 37.93
N ALA A 185 1.08 -17.10 37.15
CA ALA A 185 -0.36 -17.36 37.06
C ALA A 185 -0.66 -18.74 36.46
N TRP A 186 0.12 -19.20 35.48
CA TRP A 186 -0.04 -20.54 34.87
C TRP A 186 0.55 -21.68 35.72
N LYS A 187 1.44 -21.36 36.67
CA LYS A 187 1.93 -22.32 37.65
C LYS A 187 0.93 -22.51 38.79
N GLU A 188 0.27 -21.43 39.21
CA GLU A 188 -0.76 -21.46 40.26
C GLU A 188 -2.12 -21.96 39.74
N THR A 189 -2.45 -21.72 38.46
CA THR A 189 -3.72 -22.15 37.82
C THR A 189 -3.49 -22.67 36.40
N ASN A 190 -4.50 -23.29 35.77
CA ASN A 190 -4.36 -23.77 34.38
C ASN A 190 -4.13 -22.62 33.38
N MET A 191 -3.14 -22.76 32.47
CA MET A 191 -2.84 -21.80 31.40
C MET A 191 -4.08 -21.43 30.58
N ALA A 192 -4.95 -22.39 30.23
CA ALA A 192 -6.16 -22.09 29.46
C ALA A 192 -7.11 -21.14 30.21
N ARG A 193 -7.20 -21.29 31.55
CA ARG A 193 -8.01 -20.38 32.38
C ARG A 193 -7.42 -18.98 32.42
N VAL A 194 -6.09 -18.88 32.54
CA VAL A 194 -5.41 -17.58 32.49
C VAL A 194 -5.58 -16.92 31.12
N GLN A 195 -5.51 -17.67 30.02
CA GLN A 195 -5.74 -17.15 28.68
C GLN A 195 -7.15 -16.55 28.52
N MET A 196 -8.18 -17.23 29.04
CA MET A 196 -9.55 -16.69 29.01
C MET A 196 -9.67 -15.37 29.78
N VAL A 197 -9.08 -15.27 30.97
CA VAL A 197 -9.13 -14.04 31.79
C VAL A 197 -8.29 -12.92 31.17
N CYS A 198 -7.08 -13.24 30.71
CA CYS A 198 -6.17 -12.28 30.08
C CYS A 198 -6.68 -11.82 28.71
N GLY A 199 -7.58 -12.58 28.07
CA GLY A 199 -8.31 -12.16 26.86
C GLY A 199 -9.07 -10.85 27.04
N HIS A 200 -9.46 -10.47 28.26
CA HIS A 200 -10.08 -9.16 28.51
C HIS A 200 -9.16 -7.96 28.29
N LEU A 201 -7.84 -8.18 28.18
CA LEU A 201 -6.87 -7.13 27.86
C LEU A 201 -6.64 -6.99 26.34
N GLU A 202 -7.38 -7.75 25.52
CA GLU A 202 -7.25 -7.70 24.08
C GLU A 202 -7.68 -6.32 23.51
N GLY A 203 -6.89 -5.77 22.58
CA GLY A 203 -7.09 -4.43 22.00
C GLY A 203 -6.49 -3.27 22.82
N HIS A 204 -5.90 -3.54 23.98
CA HIS A 204 -5.20 -2.50 24.75
C HIS A 204 -3.83 -2.18 24.12
N ARG A 205 -3.57 -0.90 23.81
CA ARG A 205 -2.25 -0.39 23.43
C ARG A 205 -1.44 -0.07 24.66
N VAL A 206 -0.27 -0.70 24.76
CA VAL A 206 0.67 -0.53 25.86
C VAL A 206 2.01 0.01 25.33
N THR A 207 2.74 0.71 26.19
CA THR A 207 4.12 1.13 25.94
C THR A 207 4.97 0.62 27.09
N TRP A 208 5.92 -0.26 26.77
CA TRP A 208 6.76 -0.94 27.75
C TRP A 208 8.24 -0.72 27.45
N THR A 209 9.07 -0.84 28.49
CA THR A 209 10.52 -0.80 28.36
C THR A 209 11.08 -2.20 28.58
N GLY A 210 12.09 -2.57 27.80
CA GLY A 210 12.63 -3.91 27.78
C GLY A 210 14.07 -3.97 27.33
N ARG A 211 14.70 -5.13 27.54
CA ARG A 211 16.02 -5.46 27.03
C ARG A 211 15.91 -6.26 25.75
N PHE A 212 16.48 -5.73 24.69
CA PHE A 212 16.61 -6.46 23.44
C PHE A 212 17.51 -7.69 23.63
N LYS A 213 16.99 -8.89 23.36
CA LYS A 213 17.79 -10.12 23.37
C LYS A 213 18.35 -10.41 21.98
N TYR A 214 17.46 -10.62 21.01
CA TYR A 214 17.84 -10.89 19.62
C TYR A 214 16.67 -10.60 18.68
N VAL A 215 16.98 -10.51 17.39
CA VAL A 215 16.03 -10.40 16.29
C VAL A 215 16.28 -11.53 15.30
N ARG A 216 15.20 -12.09 14.73
CA ARG A 216 15.27 -13.07 13.64
C ARG A 216 14.29 -12.71 12.54
N VAL A 217 14.57 -13.13 11.32
CA VAL A 217 13.61 -13.10 10.21
C VAL A 217 12.69 -14.31 10.36
N THR A 218 11.37 -14.09 10.28
CA THR A 218 10.36 -15.16 10.35
C THR A 218 9.77 -15.50 9.01
N ASP A 219 9.54 -14.48 8.19
CA ASP A 219 8.83 -14.60 6.93
C ASP A 219 9.37 -13.53 5.98
N ILE A 220 9.41 -13.89 4.70
CA ILE A 220 9.91 -13.05 3.61
C ILE A 220 8.85 -13.06 2.52
N ASP A 221 8.18 -11.93 2.34
CA ASP A 221 7.20 -11.75 1.29
C ASP A 221 7.86 -11.07 0.09
N ASN A 222 8.04 -11.83 -0.99
CA ASN A 222 8.54 -11.32 -2.27
C ASN A 222 7.54 -11.66 -3.38
N SER A 223 6.53 -10.80 -3.52
CA SER A 223 5.49 -10.95 -4.54
C SER A 223 6.04 -10.89 -5.97
N ALA A 224 7.09 -10.10 -6.22
CA ALA A 224 7.74 -10.01 -7.53
C ALA A 224 8.44 -11.32 -7.90
N GLU A 225 9.20 -11.91 -6.97
CA GLU A 225 9.84 -13.22 -7.16
C GLU A 225 8.80 -14.33 -7.33
N SER A 226 7.70 -14.27 -6.59
CA SER A 226 6.58 -15.23 -6.70
C SER A 226 5.89 -15.15 -8.08
N ALA A 227 5.65 -13.96 -8.60
CA ALA A 227 5.06 -13.75 -9.92
C ALA A 227 6.01 -14.25 -11.04
N ILE A 228 7.31 -13.97 -10.93
CA ILE A 228 8.31 -14.40 -11.92
C ILE A 228 8.47 -15.93 -11.90
N ASN A 229 8.38 -16.57 -10.74
CA ASN A 229 8.43 -18.04 -10.61
C ASN A 229 7.24 -18.75 -11.26
N MET A 230 6.14 -18.05 -11.57
CA MET A 230 5.00 -18.61 -12.29
C MET A 230 5.25 -18.67 -13.82
N LEU A 231 6.24 -17.93 -14.32
CA LEU A 231 6.58 -17.90 -15.75
C LEU A 231 7.46 -19.09 -16.16
N PRO A 232 7.45 -19.50 -17.44
CA PRO A 232 8.41 -20.45 -17.96
C PRO A 232 9.86 -20.00 -17.71
N MET A 233 10.77 -20.94 -17.43
CA MET A 233 12.15 -20.65 -16.97
C MET A 233 12.88 -19.58 -17.81
N PHE A 234 12.79 -19.65 -19.15
CA PHE A 234 13.47 -18.69 -20.03
C PHE A 234 12.99 -17.25 -19.84
N LEU A 235 11.67 -17.07 -19.67
CA LEU A 235 11.07 -15.76 -19.48
C LEU A 235 11.26 -15.30 -18.04
N GLY A 236 11.19 -16.22 -17.09
CA GLY A 236 11.44 -15.96 -15.69
C GLY A 236 12.86 -15.44 -15.43
N ASP A 237 13.88 -16.07 -16.01
CA ASP A 237 15.28 -15.65 -15.83
C ASP A 237 15.59 -14.32 -16.49
N TRP A 238 15.05 -14.10 -17.70
CA TRP A 238 15.16 -12.81 -18.37
C TRP A 238 14.49 -11.69 -17.55
N MET A 239 13.26 -11.91 -17.08
CA MET A 239 12.53 -10.94 -16.23
C MET A 239 13.23 -10.70 -14.90
N ARG A 240 13.80 -11.74 -14.30
CA ARG A 240 14.56 -11.66 -13.04
C ARG A 240 15.80 -10.78 -13.19
N CYS A 241 16.50 -10.84 -14.32
CA CYS A 241 17.62 -9.95 -14.60
C CYS A 241 17.21 -8.56 -15.08
N LEU A 242 16.04 -8.42 -15.72
CA LEU A 242 15.54 -7.12 -16.15
C LEU A 242 15.12 -6.23 -14.98
N TYR A 243 14.46 -6.81 -13.98
CA TYR A 243 13.95 -6.08 -12.82
C TYR A 243 14.79 -6.26 -11.55
N GLY A 244 15.65 -7.27 -11.51
CA GLY A 244 16.51 -7.56 -10.37
C GLY A 244 17.93 -7.07 -10.55
N GLU A 245 18.80 -7.53 -9.65
CA GLU A 245 20.22 -7.20 -9.63
C GLU A 245 21.05 -8.46 -9.86
N PRO A 246 22.16 -8.39 -10.62
CA PRO A 246 23.09 -9.50 -10.75
C PRO A 246 23.82 -9.71 -9.42
N TYR A 247 24.18 -10.96 -9.09
CA TYR A 247 25.12 -11.18 -7.99
C TYR A 247 26.51 -10.59 -8.34
N PRO A 248 27.23 -10.00 -7.37
CA PRO A 248 28.56 -9.44 -7.60
C PRO A 248 29.58 -10.53 -7.92
N GLN A 249 30.66 -10.14 -8.61
CA GLN A 249 31.80 -11.02 -8.89
C GLN A 249 32.75 -11.07 -7.68
N CYS A 250 33.39 -12.23 -7.46
CA CYS A 250 34.26 -12.45 -6.31
C CYS A 250 35.67 -11.97 -6.67
N ASP A 251 35.89 -10.67 -6.58
CA ASP A 251 37.21 -10.09 -6.81
C ASP A 251 37.99 -9.96 -5.50
N PRO A 252 39.31 -10.25 -5.48
CA PRO A 252 40.12 -10.18 -4.27
C PRO A 252 40.51 -8.74 -3.85
N ILE A 253 40.03 -7.71 -4.54
CA ILE A 253 40.44 -6.31 -4.35
C ILE A 253 39.29 -5.51 -3.73
N SER A 254 39.45 -5.14 -2.45
CA SER A 254 38.63 -4.19 -1.67
C SER A 254 37.12 -4.25 -1.93
N VAL A 255 36.51 -5.37 -1.58
CA VAL A 255 35.05 -5.57 -1.61
C VAL A 255 34.48 -5.36 -0.20
N THR A 256 33.24 -4.86 -0.09
CA THR A 256 32.56 -4.80 1.22
C THR A 256 32.23 -6.21 1.71
N LEU A 257 32.16 -6.42 3.04
CA LEU A 257 31.82 -7.73 3.62
C LEU A 257 30.50 -8.29 3.05
N GLU A 258 29.52 -7.44 2.80
CA GLU A 258 28.21 -7.83 2.25
C GLU A 258 28.33 -8.34 0.80
N GLU A 259 29.16 -7.70 -0.03
CA GLU A 259 29.40 -8.10 -1.42
C GLU A 259 30.18 -9.42 -1.51
N GLU A 260 31.14 -9.65 -0.60
CA GLU A 260 31.87 -10.92 -0.51
C GLU A 260 30.93 -12.08 -0.16
N GLU A 261 30.03 -11.87 0.82
CA GLU A 261 29.00 -12.85 1.19
C GLU A 261 28.02 -13.11 0.03
N LEU A 262 27.55 -12.06 -0.64
CA LEU A 262 26.65 -12.19 -1.79
C LEU A 262 27.30 -12.94 -2.96
N CYS A 263 28.59 -12.69 -3.23
CA CYS A 263 29.28 -13.41 -4.28
C CYS A 263 29.46 -14.90 -3.92
N ARG A 264 29.78 -15.24 -2.67
CA ARG A 264 29.83 -16.66 -2.25
C ARG A 264 28.49 -17.35 -2.46
N LEU A 265 27.38 -16.66 -2.18
CA LEU A 265 26.04 -17.17 -2.42
C LEU A 265 25.78 -17.44 -3.92
N LYS A 266 26.43 -16.72 -4.84
CA LYS A 266 26.25 -16.93 -6.28
C LYS A 266 26.62 -18.34 -6.74
N PHE A 267 27.62 -18.97 -6.11
CA PHE A 267 28.01 -20.34 -6.41
C PHE A 267 26.98 -21.38 -5.95
N LEU A 268 26.11 -21.01 -5.01
CA LEU A 268 25.04 -21.87 -4.50
C LEU A 268 23.71 -21.63 -5.23
N THR A 269 23.56 -20.50 -5.94
CA THR A 269 22.30 -20.11 -6.57
C THR A 269 22.23 -20.55 -8.04
N LYS A 270 21.06 -21.05 -8.44
CA LYS A 270 20.80 -21.45 -9.85
C LYS A 270 20.65 -20.25 -10.80
N TYR A 271 20.28 -19.08 -10.26
CA TYR A 271 19.97 -17.89 -11.05
C TYR A 271 21.16 -16.92 -11.09
N GLN A 272 21.30 -16.18 -12.19
CA GLN A 272 22.36 -15.16 -12.35
C GLN A 272 22.02 -13.83 -11.65
N CYS A 273 20.74 -13.51 -11.53
CA CYS A 273 20.24 -12.29 -10.90
C CYS A 273 19.23 -12.62 -9.79
N HIS A 274 18.99 -11.68 -8.88
CA HIS A 274 18.06 -11.81 -7.76
C HIS A 274 17.12 -10.61 -7.63
N LEU A 275 15.95 -10.82 -7.01
CA LEU A 275 14.92 -9.78 -6.83
C LEU A 275 14.79 -9.37 -5.36
N LYS A 276 15.88 -9.45 -4.58
CA LYS A 276 15.85 -9.19 -3.12
C LYS A 276 15.56 -7.74 -2.75
N MET A 277 15.72 -6.79 -3.68
CA MET A 277 15.25 -5.40 -3.51
C MET A 277 13.73 -5.32 -3.25
N PHE A 278 12.94 -6.24 -3.80
CA PHE A 278 11.47 -6.28 -3.60
C PHE A 278 11.03 -7.11 -2.39
N ALA A 279 11.97 -7.69 -1.64
CA ALA A 279 11.66 -8.53 -0.50
C ALA A 279 11.22 -7.68 0.70
N ARG A 280 10.03 -7.97 1.23
CA ARG A 280 9.54 -7.43 2.50
C ARG A 280 9.78 -8.44 3.61
N TYR A 281 10.54 -8.03 4.62
CA TYR A 281 10.91 -8.91 5.73
C TYR A 281 9.94 -8.75 6.90
N LYS A 282 9.53 -9.85 7.52
CA LYS A 282 8.87 -9.85 8.83
C LYS A 282 9.85 -10.37 9.87
N PHE A 283 10.06 -9.57 10.90
CA PHE A 283 10.99 -9.84 11.98
C PHE A 283 10.23 -10.32 13.22
N GLU A 284 10.90 -11.14 14.01
CA GLU A 284 10.50 -11.50 15.36
C GLU A 284 11.60 -11.11 16.31
N ILE A 285 11.24 -10.30 17.29
CA ILE A 285 12.15 -9.68 18.24
C ILE A 285 11.81 -10.25 19.61
N THR A 286 12.81 -10.76 20.31
CA THR A 286 12.63 -11.21 21.69
C THR A 286 13.11 -10.11 22.63
N VAL A 287 12.24 -9.67 23.52
CA VAL A 287 12.52 -8.63 24.51
C VAL A 287 12.31 -9.20 25.90
N GLY A 288 13.34 -9.09 26.74
CA GLY A 288 13.29 -9.46 28.15
C GLY A 288 12.95 -8.28 29.05
N MET A 289 12.48 -8.57 30.26
CA MET A 289 12.14 -7.54 31.25
C MET A 289 13.38 -6.71 31.66
N PRO A 290 13.27 -5.39 31.89
CA PRO A 290 14.41 -4.60 32.36
C PRO A 290 14.78 -4.96 33.81
N TYR A 291 16.07 -4.86 34.19
CA TYR A 291 16.49 -5.19 35.56
C TYR A 291 15.78 -4.28 36.57
N SER A 292 15.09 -4.89 37.53
CA SER A 292 14.68 -4.22 38.76
C SER A 292 15.91 -4.05 39.66
N LYS A 293 16.09 -2.88 40.28
CA LYS A 293 17.24 -2.57 41.15
C LYS A 293 17.31 -3.45 42.42
N ASN A 294 16.27 -4.21 42.75
CA ASN A 294 16.10 -4.89 44.04
C ASN A 294 16.09 -6.43 44.01
N ILE A 295 16.47 -7.10 42.91
CA ILE A 295 16.45 -8.58 42.84
C ILE A 295 17.84 -9.10 42.47
N SER A 296 18.27 -10.17 43.17
CA SER A 296 19.55 -10.84 43.01
C SER A 296 19.84 -11.21 41.55
N LYS A 297 20.96 -10.71 41.06
CA LYS A 297 21.35 -10.59 39.64
C LYS A 297 21.62 -11.90 38.87
N VAL A 298 21.43 -13.10 39.41
CA VAL A 298 22.05 -14.31 38.81
C VAL A 298 21.07 -15.44 38.47
N LEU A 299 19.87 -15.50 39.07
CA LEU A 299 18.95 -16.63 38.86
C LEU A 299 17.71 -16.31 38.01
N GLU A 300 17.32 -15.03 37.90
CA GLU A 300 16.17 -14.61 37.09
C GLU A 300 16.55 -14.14 35.67
N GLU A 301 17.84 -14.10 35.33
CA GLU A 301 18.33 -13.46 34.09
C GLU A 301 17.95 -14.18 32.79
N ASP A 302 17.58 -15.46 32.86
CA ASP A 302 17.39 -16.29 31.66
C ASP A 302 16.12 -17.15 31.66
N ASP A 303 15.12 -16.78 32.47
CA ASP A 303 13.79 -17.42 32.35
C ASP A 303 13.11 -16.88 31.09
N ALA A 304 13.36 -17.56 29.97
CA ALA A 304 12.84 -17.18 28.68
C ALA A 304 11.29 -17.17 28.65
N THR A 305 10.61 -17.83 29.60
CA THR A 305 9.14 -17.76 29.73
C THR A 305 8.61 -16.39 30.17
N LYS A 306 9.47 -15.49 30.65
CA LYS A 306 9.13 -14.10 30.96
C LYS A 306 9.36 -13.16 29.77
N ASP A 307 9.98 -13.64 28.70
CA ASP A 307 10.26 -12.83 27.51
C ASP A 307 8.99 -12.61 26.68
N ILE A 308 8.94 -11.45 26.02
CA ILE A 308 7.89 -11.11 25.07
C ILE A 308 8.45 -11.18 23.67
N VAL A 309 7.66 -11.77 22.79
CA VAL A 309 7.97 -11.87 21.37
C VAL A 309 7.19 -10.80 20.61
N LEU A 310 7.88 -9.98 19.83
CA LEU A 310 7.29 -8.91 19.04
C LEU A 310 7.49 -9.19 17.54
N LYS A 311 6.39 -9.27 16.79
CA LYS A 311 6.38 -9.32 15.33
C LYS A 311 6.50 -7.90 14.78
N ALA A 312 7.57 -7.64 14.05
CA ALA A 312 7.83 -6.36 13.41
C ALA A 312 7.79 -6.48 11.89
N SER A 313 7.22 -5.48 11.24
CA SER A 313 7.15 -5.37 9.79
C SER A 313 8.44 -4.76 9.20
N SER A 314 8.54 -4.76 7.87
CA SER A 314 9.79 -4.43 7.16
C SER A 314 10.26 -2.98 7.36
N GLU A 315 9.36 -2.07 7.77
CA GLU A 315 9.68 -0.66 8.05
C GLU A 315 10.68 -0.53 9.21
N PHE A 316 10.74 -1.51 10.11
CA PHE A 316 11.66 -1.51 11.24
C PHE A 316 13.05 -2.07 10.89
N LYS A 317 13.27 -2.59 9.68
CA LYS A 317 14.51 -3.28 9.27
C LYS A 317 15.78 -2.52 9.69
N ASN A 318 15.87 -1.23 9.34
CA ASN A 318 17.08 -0.44 9.58
C ASN A 318 17.38 -0.23 11.06
N VAL A 319 16.35 -0.18 11.91
CA VAL A 319 16.53 -0.04 13.36
C VAL A 319 16.96 -1.37 13.95
N LEU A 320 16.25 -2.44 13.60
CA LEU A 320 16.44 -3.76 14.20
C LEU A 320 17.81 -4.35 13.89
N LEU A 321 18.33 -4.15 12.68
CA LEU A 321 19.67 -4.61 12.30
C LEU A 321 20.80 -3.87 13.05
N ASN A 322 20.51 -2.68 13.60
CA ASN A 322 21.48 -1.87 14.34
C ASN A 322 21.37 -2.03 15.86
N LEU A 323 20.36 -2.75 16.37
CA LEU A 323 20.22 -3.02 17.80
C LEU A 323 21.22 -4.09 18.25
N ARG A 324 21.85 -3.85 19.41
CA ARG A 324 22.76 -4.82 20.03
C ARG A 324 22.05 -5.54 21.17
N GLN A 325 22.44 -6.80 21.42
CA GLN A 325 21.98 -7.55 22.57
C GLN A 325 22.25 -6.78 23.88
N GLY A 326 21.24 -6.72 24.75
CA GLY A 326 21.29 -5.99 26.01
C GLY A 326 20.88 -4.51 25.93
N SER A 327 20.68 -3.95 24.73
CA SER A 327 20.19 -2.58 24.56
C SER A 327 18.81 -2.40 25.20
N LEU A 328 18.61 -1.26 25.87
CA LEU A 328 17.35 -0.91 26.49
C LEU A 328 16.46 -0.19 25.46
N VAL A 329 15.30 -0.78 25.18
CA VAL A 329 14.35 -0.32 24.17
C VAL A 329 13.00 0.00 24.81
N GLU A 330 12.40 1.10 24.39
CA GLU A 330 10.99 1.39 24.62
C GLU A 330 10.22 0.91 23.39
N PHE A 331 9.19 0.08 23.59
CA PHE A 331 8.36 -0.39 22.49
C PHE A 331 6.88 -0.19 22.81
N SER A 332 6.10 0.04 21.76
CA SER A 332 4.65 0.08 21.83
C SER A 332 4.06 -1.05 21.02
N THR A 333 3.06 -1.70 21.59
CA THR A 333 2.39 -2.86 21.00
C THR A 333 0.91 -2.85 21.36
N ILE A 334 0.12 -3.60 20.61
CA ILE A 334 -1.27 -3.88 20.94
C ILE A 334 -1.32 -5.31 21.45
N LEU A 335 -1.98 -5.48 22.60
CA LEU A 335 -2.23 -6.79 23.18
C LEU A 335 -3.26 -7.52 22.31
N GLU A 336 -2.81 -8.40 21.44
CA GLU A 336 -3.67 -9.20 20.55
C GLU A 336 -3.21 -10.66 20.52
N GLY A 337 -4.14 -11.58 20.29
CA GLY A 337 -3.84 -13.01 20.15
C GLY A 337 -3.82 -13.77 21.48
N ARG A 338 -2.88 -14.72 21.61
CA ARG A 338 -2.85 -15.67 22.75
C ARG A 338 -2.22 -15.05 24.00
N LEU A 339 -2.90 -14.05 24.57
CA LEU A 339 -2.55 -13.42 25.85
C LEU A 339 -2.48 -14.48 26.95
N GLY A 340 -1.45 -14.46 27.79
CA GLY A 340 -1.28 -15.49 28.82
C GLY A 340 -0.79 -16.85 28.30
N SER A 341 -0.11 -16.89 27.15
CA SER A 341 0.62 -18.06 26.69
C SER A 341 2.11 -17.99 27.07
N LYS A 342 2.80 -19.15 27.06
CA LYS A 342 4.24 -19.25 27.38
C LYS A 342 5.13 -18.27 26.62
N TRP A 343 4.74 -17.91 25.41
CA TRP A 343 5.46 -17.00 24.52
C TRP A 343 4.42 -16.09 23.86
N PRO A 344 4.01 -15.00 24.53
CA PRO A 344 3.03 -14.12 23.96
C PRO A 344 3.67 -13.38 22.78
N VAL A 345 3.01 -13.45 21.63
CA VAL A 345 3.47 -12.85 20.38
C VAL A 345 2.60 -11.65 20.06
N PHE A 346 3.17 -10.45 20.10
CA PHE A 346 2.45 -9.21 19.83
C PHE A 346 2.97 -8.50 18.60
N GLU A 347 2.15 -7.63 18.00
CA GLU A 347 2.58 -6.82 16.88
C GLU A 347 3.29 -5.54 17.34
N LEU A 348 4.49 -5.28 16.83
CA LEU A 348 5.23 -4.07 17.11
C LEU A 348 4.61 -2.88 16.38
N LYS A 349 4.21 -1.85 17.14
CA LYS A 349 3.68 -0.58 16.60
C LYS A 349 4.69 0.54 16.66
N ALA A 350 5.56 0.57 17.66
CA ALA A 350 6.65 1.51 17.71
C ALA A 350 7.84 0.94 18.49
N ILE A 351 9.04 1.39 18.16
CA ILE A 351 10.26 1.09 18.92
C ILE A 351 11.18 2.31 18.96
N GLY A 352 11.71 2.60 20.14
CA GLY A 352 12.74 3.59 20.38
C GLY A 352 13.85 2.96 21.22
N CYS A 353 15.11 3.30 20.94
CA CYS A 353 16.21 2.86 21.79
C CYS A 353 16.57 3.96 22.78
N LEU A 354 16.66 3.60 24.07
CA LEU A 354 16.97 4.51 25.17
C LEU A 354 18.47 4.58 25.47
N ASN A 355 19.24 3.55 25.11
CA ASN A 355 20.68 3.45 25.40
C ASN A 355 21.49 2.86 24.23
N CYS A 356 21.23 3.31 23.00
CA CYS A 356 21.96 2.87 21.81
C CYS A 356 23.05 3.88 21.43
N MET A 357 24.24 3.38 21.13
CA MET A 357 25.42 4.17 20.72
C MET A 357 25.39 4.63 19.25
N SER A 358 24.34 4.31 18.48
CA SER A 358 24.31 4.53 17.04
C SER A 358 24.00 5.99 16.69
N LYS A 359 25.00 6.70 16.15
CA LYS A 359 24.93 8.06 15.58
C LYS A 359 24.19 8.18 14.23
N GLN A 360 23.56 7.13 13.71
CA GLN A 360 23.09 7.08 12.30
C GLN A 360 21.57 7.05 12.08
N THR A 361 20.79 7.23 13.12
CA THR A 361 19.39 7.69 13.04
C THR A 361 19.26 8.73 14.15
N PRO A 362 18.55 9.87 13.94
CA PRO A 362 18.55 10.97 14.89
C PRO A 362 18.31 10.41 16.29
N ALA A 363 19.31 10.56 17.16
CA ALA A 363 19.33 9.95 18.48
C ALA A 363 18.03 10.33 19.21
N GLY A 364 17.16 9.35 19.45
CA GLY A 364 15.84 9.57 20.05
C GLY A 364 14.63 9.51 19.09
N SER A 365 14.80 9.21 17.80
CA SER A 365 13.65 9.04 16.90
C SER A 365 12.94 7.71 17.18
N ARG A 366 11.82 7.78 17.90
CA ARG A 366 10.84 6.70 18.02
C ARG A 366 10.35 6.32 16.63
N HIS A 367 10.67 5.11 16.18
CA HIS A 367 10.19 4.61 14.91
C HIS A 367 8.79 4.05 15.11
N VAL A 368 7.87 4.45 14.23
CA VAL A 368 6.46 4.08 14.33
C VAL A 368 6.08 3.32 13.06
N LYS A 369 5.29 2.26 13.23
CA LYS A 369 4.69 1.54 12.12
C LYS A 369 3.80 2.50 11.36
N ILE A 370 4.00 2.61 10.05
CA ILE A 370 3.14 3.40 9.20
C ILE A 370 1.82 2.63 9.04
N GLU A 371 0.80 3.07 9.77
CA GLU A 371 -0.57 2.56 9.62
C GLU A 371 -1.31 3.49 8.67
N GLN A 372 -1.71 2.97 7.50
CA GLN A 372 -2.58 3.72 6.59
C GLN A 372 -4.02 3.64 7.09
N ASP A 373 -4.53 4.76 7.60
CA ASP A 373 -5.94 4.87 7.97
C ASP A 373 -6.81 5.03 6.72
N TRP A 374 -7.07 3.89 6.07
CA TRP A 374 -7.89 3.83 4.88
C TRP A 374 -9.33 4.26 5.18
N ARG A 375 -9.87 3.94 6.36
CA ARG A 375 -11.23 4.31 6.75
C ARG A 375 -11.36 5.82 6.92
N GLY A 376 -10.46 6.45 7.67
CA GLY A 376 -10.43 7.90 7.82
C GLY A 376 -10.33 8.59 6.46
N THR A 377 -9.47 8.08 5.58
CA THR A 377 -9.31 8.60 4.22
C THR A 377 -10.59 8.46 3.39
N VAL A 378 -11.25 7.29 3.41
CA VAL A 378 -12.50 7.04 2.68
C VAL A 378 -13.65 7.88 3.23
N VAL A 379 -13.78 7.99 4.55
CA VAL A 379 -14.80 8.82 5.19
C VAL A 379 -14.61 10.29 4.82
N GLN A 380 -13.36 10.79 4.84
CA GLN A 380 -13.04 12.15 4.39
C GLN A 380 -13.35 12.35 2.91
N ALA A 381 -13.00 11.40 2.05
CA ALA A 381 -13.29 11.47 0.62
C ALA A 381 -14.81 11.46 0.35
N PHE A 382 -15.56 10.61 1.05
CA PHE A 382 -17.02 10.56 0.95
C PHE A 382 -17.65 11.86 1.43
N LYS A 383 -17.19 12.39 2.56
CA LYS A 383 -17.62 13.69 3.09
C LYS A 383 -17.37 14.81 2.08
N PHE A 384 -16.19 14.86 1.48
CA PHE A 384 -15.87 15.81 0.42
C PHE A 384 -16.84 15.67 -0.78
N ALA A 385 -17.04 14.45 -1.28
CA ALA A 385 -17.93 14.20 -2.40
C ALA A 385 -19.38 14.56 -2.11
N PHE A 386 -19.88 14.21 -0.92
CA PHE A 386 -21.23 14.57 -0.47
C PHE A 386 -21.40 16.09 -0.41
N ASN A 387 -20.47 16.77 0.25
CA ASN A 387 -20.49 18.22 0.40
C ASN A 387 -20.41 18.96 -0.93
N PHE A 388 -19.63 18.43 -1.87
CA PHE A 388 -19.54 18.96 -3.23
C PHE A 388 -20.84 18.78 -4.03
N LEU A 389 -21.44 17.58 -3.98
CA LEU A 389 -22.63 17.25 -4.78
C LEU A 389 -23.91 17.91 -4.26
N PHE A 390 -24.04 18.08 -2.94
CA PHE A 390 -25.25 18.62 -2.33
C PHE A 390 -25.14 20.08 -1.91
N ALA A 391 -24.01 20.74 -2.14
CA ALA A 391 -23.92 22.19 -2.03
C ALA A 391 -24.87 22.86 -3.05
N PRO A 392 -25.53 23.98 -2.71
CA PRO A 392 -25.50 24.69 -1.42
C PRO A 392 -26.52 24.19 -0.39
N PHE A 393 -27.33 23.17 -0.71
CA PHE A 393 -28.51 22.78 0.07
C PHE A 393 -28.19 21.98 1.34
N LEU A 394 -27.27 21.03 1.26
CA LEU A 394 -26.88 20.15 2.36
C LEU A 394 -25.36 20.11 2.49
N HIS A 395 -24.89 20.07 3.73
CA HIS A 395 -23.50 19.79 4.03
C HIS A 395 -23.40 18.90 5.27
N THR A 396 -22.44 17.98 5.25
CA THR A 396 -22.08 17.10 6.37
C THR A 396 -21.00 17.74 7.24
N VAL A 397 -21.18 17.69 8.55
CA VAL A 397 -20.30 18.34 9.55
C VAL A 397 -19.00 17.61 9.75
#